data_AF-A0A2Z5X2S6-F1
#
_entry.id   AF-A0A2Z5X2S6-F1
#
_cell.length_a   1.000
_cell.length_b   1.000
_cell.length_c   1.000
_cell.angle_alpha   90.00
_cell.angle_beta   90.00
_cell.angle_gamma   90.00
#
_symmetry.space_group_name_H-M   'P 1'
#
loop_
_entity.id
_entity.type
_entity.pdbx_description
1 polymer ?
#
loop_
_entity_poly.entity_id
_entity_poly.type
_entity_poly.pdbx_seq_one_letter_code
_entity_poly.pdbx_strand_id
1 'polypeptide(L)' 'MDGAILIQQALQLDLTERIHLIDVLWHSLDSADREEIDLAWLRESQSRLTAYQSGQIEAIDGQKVFAEIEALL' A
#
# COMPACT_ATOMS: atom_id res chain seq x y z
N MET A 1 28.84 -3.04 -4.56
CA MET A 1 28.75 -1.68 -5.15
C MET A 1 28.38 -0.73 -4.03
N ASP A 2 28.96 0.46 -4.01
CA ASP A 2 28.64 1.49 -3.01
C ASP A 2 27.25 2.09 -3.30
N GLY A 3 26.41 2.24 -2.28
CA GLY A 3 25.06 2.81 -2.41
C GLY A 3 25.09 4.26 -2.94
N ALA A 4 26.16 5.01 -2.63
CA ALA A 4 26.33 6.37 -3.16
C ALA A 4 26.43 6.40 -4.69
N ILE A 5 27.08 5.39 -5.30
CA ILE A 5 27.25 5.29 -6.76
C ILE A 5 25.90 4.98 -7.42
N LEU A 6 25.09 4.09 -6.83
CA LEU A 6 23.77 3.73 -7.35
C LEU A 6 22.80 4.92 -7.35
N ILE A 7 22.83 5.72 -6.28
CA ILE A 7 22.02 6.94 -6.18
C ILE A 7 22.43 7.94 -7.27
N GLN A 8 23.73 8.17 -7.46
CA GLN A 8 24.20 9.08 -8.51
C GLN A 8 23.74 8.62 -9.89
N GLN A 9 23.80 7.32 -10.19
CA GLN A 9 23.34 6.76 -11.46
C GLN A 9 21.82 6.92 -11.64
N ALA A 10 21.03 6.60 -10.62
CA ALA A 10 19.57 6.76 -10.66
C ALA A 10 19.15 8.23 -10.86
N LEU A 11 19.93 9.19 -10.35
CA LEU A 11 19.68 10.62 -10.54
C LEU A 11 20.08 11.15 -11.92
N GLN A 12 20.85 10.41 -12.72
CA GLN A 12 21.13 10.76 -14.12
C GLN A 12 20.03 10.34 -15.10
N LEU A 13 19.15 9.43 -14.68
CA LEU A 13 18.02 8.96 -15.48
C LEU A 13 17.01 10.09 -15.70
N ASP A 14 16.33 10.07 -16.85
CA ASP A 14 15.25 10.99 -17.10
C ASP A 14 14.02 10.72 -16.21
N LEU A 15 12.98 11.55 -16.31
CA LEU A 15 11.79 11.38 -15.47
C LEU A 15 11.10 10.03 -15.68
N THR A 16 10.98 9.59 -16.93
CA THR A 16 10.27 8.35 -17.29
C THR A 16 11.05 7.13 -16.81
N GLU A 17 12.35 7.13 -17.02
CA GLU A 17 13.25 6.07 -16.58
C GLU A 17 13.29 5.96 -15.05
N ARG A 18 13.28 7.10 -14.33
CA ARG A 18 13.21 7.09 -12.87
C ARG A 18 11.88 6.53 -12.36
N ILE A 19 10.75 6.91 -12.97
CA ILE A 19 9.44 6.35 -12.61
C ILE A 19 9.45 4.84 -12.83
N HIS A 20 9.95 4.37 -13.97
CA HIS A 20 10.04 2.94 -14.27
C HIS A 20 10.94 2.20 -13.27
N LEU A 21 12.09 2.76 -12.92
CA LEU A 21 12.99 2.17 -11.94
C LEU A 21 12.34 2.07 -10.55
N ILE A 22 11.63 3.11 -10.11
CA ILE A 22 10.88 3.08 -8.84
C ILE A 22 9.84 1.97 -8.86
N ASP A 23 9.09 1.82 -9.95
CA ASP A 23 8.06 0.80 -10.08
C ASP A 23 8.64 -0.62 -9.98
N VAL A 24 9.74 -0.90 -10.68
CA VAL A 24 10.42 -2.20 -10.63
C VAL A 24 10.97 -2.47 -9.24
N LEU A 25 11.64 -1.50 -8.61
CA LEU A 25 12.18 -1.66 -7.27
C LEU A 25 11.08 -1.88 -6.25
N TRP A 26 9.98 -1.14 -6.34
CA TRP A 26 8.83 -1.28 -5.45
C TRP A 26 8.23 -2.69 -5.55
N HIS A 27 7.98 -3.18 -6.76
CA HIS A 27 7.49 -4.54 -6.99
C HIS A 27 8.47 -5.62 -6.50
N SER A 28 9.78 -5.36 -6.58
CA SER A 28 10.79 -6.32 -6.11
C SER A 28 10.80 -6.52 -4.58
N LEU A 29 10.24 -5.56 -3.83
CA LEU A 29 10.11 -5.63 -2.38
C LEU A 29 8.90 -6.44 -1.93
N ASP A 30 8.03 -6.85 -2.86
CA ASP A 30 6.84 -7.61 -2.52
C ASP A 30 7.18 -9.04 -2.13
N SER A 31 6.60 -9.50 -1.02
CA SER A 31 6.69 -10.89 -0.60
C SER A 31 6.01 -11.81 -1.63
N ALA A 32 6.48 -13.06 -1.72
CA ALA A 32 5.85 -14.09 -2.56
C ALA A 32 4.33 -14.24 -2.27
N ASP A 33 3.92 -13.96 -1.04
CA ASP A 33 2.52 -14.09 -0.59
C ASP A 33 1.67 -12.85 -0.92
N ARG A 34 2.22 -11.81 -1.58
CA ARG A 34 1.47 -10.57 -1.84
C ARG A 34 0.18 -10.84 -2.60
N GLU A 35 0.21 -11.67 -3.64
CA GLU A 35 -0.99 -11.95 -4.44
C GLU A 35 -2.09 -12.60 -3.58
N GLU A 36 -1.73 -13.52 -2.68
CA GLU A 36 -2.68 -14.11 -1.74
C GLU A 36 -3.24 -13.08 -0.77
N ILE A 37 -2.39 -12.21 -0.23
CA ILE A 37 -2.77 -11.12 0.67
C ILE A 37 -3.71 -10.14 -0.04
N ASP A 38 -3.41 -9.74 -1.27
CA ASP A 38 -4.22 -8.82 -2.07
C ASP A 38 -5.59 -9.43 -2.37
N LEU A 39 -5.64 -10.73 -2.71
CA LEU A 39 -6.89 -11.45 -2.89
C LEU A 39 -7.71 -11.56 -1.59
N ALA A 40 -7.04 -11.78 -0.46
CA ALA A 40 -7.70 -11.81 0.85
C ALA A 40 -8.30 -10.43 1.19
N TRP A 41 -7.55 -9.35 0.99
CA TRP A 41 -8.03 -7.97 1.17
C TRP A 41 -9.19 -7.63 0.23
N LEU A 42 -9.12 -8.04 -1.03
CA LEU A 42 -10.20 -7.81 -1.99
C LEU A 42 -11.49 -8.50 -1.53
N ARG A 43 -11.41 -9.77 -1.09
CA ARG A 43 -12.56 -10.51 -0.58
C ARG A 43 -13.13 -9.86 0.68
N GLU A 44 -12.27 -9.50 1.63
CA GLU A 44 -12.69 -8.91 2.89
C GLU A 44 -13.34 -7.54 2.69
N SER A 45 -12.74 -6.68 1.87
CA SER A 45 -13.28 -5.34 1.58
C SER A 45 -14.64 -5.41 0.89
N GLN A 46 -14.81 -6.30 -0.09
CA GLN A 46 -16.10 -6.53 -0.76
C GLN A 46 -17.17 -7.08 0.19
N SER A 47 -16.78 -8.03 1.04
CA SER A 47 -17.66 -8.60 2.07
C SER A 47 -18.16 -7.52 3.03
N ARG A 48 -17.25 -6.70 3.58
CA ARG A 48 -17.61 -5.59 4.49
C ARG A 48 -18.46 -4.53 3.81
N LEU A 49 -18.13 -4.16 2.57
CA LEU A 49 -18.92 -3.18 1.83
C LEU A 49 -20.36 -3.67 1.61
N THR A 50 -20.52 -4.94 1.25
CA THR A 50 -21.84 -5.56 1.05
C THR A 50 -22.63 -5.61 2.36
N ALA A 51 -22.00 -6.02 3.45
CA ALA A 51 -22.63 -6.04 4.77
C ALA A 51 -23.07 -4.65 5.22
N TYR A 52 -22.24 -3.62 4.97
CA TYR A 52 -22.59 -2.23 5.29
C TYR A 52 -23.77 -1.73 4.44
N GLN A 53 -23.72 -1.93 3.13
CA GLN A 53 -24.78 -1.51 2.20
C GLN A 53 -26.11 -2.21 2.47
N SER A 54 -26.09 -3.44 2.98
CA SER A 54 -27.29 -4.20 3.37
C SER A 54 -27.76 -3.91 4.80
N GLY A 55 -27.06 -3.05 5.55
CA GLY A 55 -27.39 -2.71 6.94
C GLY A 55 -27.07 -3.81 7.96
N GLN A 56 -26.29 -4.82 7.58
CA GLN A 56 -25.84 -5.89 8.50
C GLN A 56 -24.75 -5.41 9.46
N ILE A 57 -23.99 -4.38 9.07
CA ILE A 57 -23.00 -3.71 9.92
C ILE A 57 -23.17 -2.19 9.83
N GLU A 58 -22.79 -1.50 10.90
CA GLU A 58 -22.75 -0.03 10.94
C GLU A 58 -21.34 0.50 10.66
N ALA A 59 -21.26 1.71 10.11
CA ALA A 59 -20.00 2.43 10.01
C ALA A 59 -19.73 3.22 11.29
N ILE A 60 -18.45 3.33 11.65
CA ILE A 60 -17.98 4.18 12.75
C ILE A 60 -17.31 5.44 12.19
N ASP A 61 -17.29 6.50 12.99
CA ASP A 61 -16.64 7.76 12.61
C ASP A 61 -15.13 7.57 12.41
N GLY A 62 -14.65 7.82 11.19
CA GLY A 62 -13.25 7.63 10.85
C GLY A 62 -12.30 8.59 11.58
N GLN A 63 -12.70 9.85 11.81
CA GLN A 63 -11.86 10.82 12.51
C GLN A 63 -11.64 10.40 13.96
N LYS A 64 -12.68 9.86 14.60
CA LYS A 64 -12.57 9.31 15.95
C LYS A 64 -11.56 8.16 16.01
N VAL A 65 -11.62 7.23 15.05
CA VAL A 65 -10.68 6.10 14.98
C VAL A 65 -9.24 6.57 14.79
N PHE A 66 -8.98 7.53 13.90
CA PHE A 66 -7.63 8.07 13.71
C PHE A 66 -7.10 8.74 14.97
N ALA A 67 -7.92 9.55 15.65
CA ALA A 67 -7.53 10.17 16.91
C ALA A 67 -7.18 9.14 18.01
N GLU A 68 -7.93 8.03 18.08
CA GLU A 68 -7.63 6.92 19.00
C GLU A 68 -6.29 6.24 18.67
N ILE A 69 -5.97 6.02 17.39
CA ILE A 69 -4.70 5.42 16.97
C ILE A 69 -3.51 6.36 17.25
N GLU A 70 -3.64 7.65 16.94
CA GLU A 70 -2.61 8.64 17.20
C GLU A 70 -2.27 8.75 18.70
N ALA A 71 -3.27 8.59 19.56
CA ALA A 71 -3.07 8.58 21.02
C ALA A 71 -2.30 7.34 21.53
N LEU A 72 -2.13 6.30 20.71
CA LEU A 72 -1.40 5.07 21.05
C LEU A 72 0.06 5.07 20.57
N LEU A 73 0.46 6.05 19.76
CA LEU A 73 1.83 6.22 19.23
C LEU A 73 2.65 7.17 20.12
#